data_AF-A0A7U9R4I2-F1
#
_entry.id   AF-A0A7U9R4I2-F1
#
_cell.length_a   1.000
_cell.length_b   1.000
_cell.length_c   1.000
_cell.angle_alpha   90.00
_cell.angle_beta   90.00
_cell.angle_gamma   90.00
#
_symmetry.space_group_name_H-M   'P 1'
#
loop_
_entity.id
_entity.type
_entity.pdbx_description
1 polymer ?
#
loop_
_entity_poly.entity_id
_entity_poly.type
_entity_poly.pdbx_seq_one_letter_code
_entity_poly.pdbx_strand_id
1 'polypeptide(L)'
;MEYKDYIKQGLNGNAPLKLILCGNIQETENDKVGVVSVVYATNDKDLAEQKMNELIAVNPNNYYMVYSVPINVDLTELSHYPSIAISKNDLQ
;
A
#
# COMPACT_ATOMS: atom_id res chain seq x y z
N MET A 1 2.29 14.60 -7.34
CA MET A 1 1.17 14.15 -6.49
C MET A 1 1.79 13.72 -5.18
N GLU A 2 1.29 14.23 -4.06
CA GLU A 2 1.93 14.01 -2.76
C GLU A 2 1.62 12.60 -2.23
N TYR A 3 2.51 12.04 -1.40
CA TYR A 3 2.32 10.70 -0.78
C TYR A 3 0.92 10.53 -0.14
N LYS A 4 0.46 11.56 0.56
CA LYS A 4 -0.86 11.57 1.22
C LYS A 4 -2.03 11.53 0.23
N ASP A 5 -1.84 12.02 -0.99
CA ASP A 5 -2.89 11.98 -2.02
C ASP A 5 -3.12 10.56 -2.52
N TYR A 6 -2.07 9.73 -2.59
CA TYR A 6 -2.19 8.32 -2.96
C TYR A 6 -2.94 7.52 -1.90
N ILE A 7 -2.67 7.76 -0.62
CA ILE A 7 -3.40 7.11 0.49
C ILE A 7 -4.89 7.47 0.41
N LYS A 8 -5.19 8.76 0.23
CA LYS A 8 -6.58 9.24 0.10
C LYS A 8 -7.29 8.63 -1.10
N GLN A 9 -6.61 8.50 -2.24
CA GLN A 9 -7.20 7.84 -3.41
C GLN A 9 -7.50 6.37 -3.15
N GLY A 10 -6.59 5.65 -2.50
CA GLY A 10 -6.79 4.25 -2.08
C GLY A 10 -7.98 4.06 -1.16
N LEU A 11 -8.06 4.87 -0.10
CA LEU A 11 -9.16 4.80 0.88
C LEU A 11 -10.51 5.18 0.26
N ASN A 12 -10.53 6.18 -0.63
CA ASN A 12 -11.76 6.69 -1.26
C ASN A 12 -12.11 5.99 -2.58
N GLY A 13 -11.35 4.98 -3.00
CA GLY A 13 -11.70 4.21 -4.19
C GLY A 13 -13.04 3.49 -4.04
N ASN A 14 -13.72 3.28 -5.17
CA ASN A 14 -15.09 2.74 -5.19
C ASN A 14 -15.17 1.24 -4.90
N ALA A 15 -14.05 0.52 -4.97
CA ALA A 15 -14.06 -0.92 -4.80
C ALA A 15 -14.08 -1.32 -3.31
N PRO A 16 -14.77 -2.40 -2.95
CA PRO A 16 -15.12 -2.70 -1.56
C PRO A 16 -13.90 -3.06 -0.72
N LEU A 17 -12.96 -3.85 -1.25
CA LEU A 17 -11.81 -4.31 -0.49
C LEU A 17 -10.75 -3.21 -0.40
N LYS A 18 -10.33 -2.89 0.81
CA LYS A 18 -9.18 -2.04 1.12
C LYS A 18 -8.01 -2.93 1.53
N LEU A 19 -6.96 -2.94 0.72
CA LEU A 19 -5.70 -3.62 1.04
C LEU A 19 -4.67 -2.57 1.46
N ILE A 20 -4.11 -2.72 2.65
CA ILE A 20 -2.95 -1.93 3.07
C ILE A 20 -1.70 -2.73 2.75
N LEU A 21 -0.78 -2.12 2.02
CA LEU A 21 0.53 -2.67 1.75
C LEU A 21 1.61 -1.84 2.44
N CYS A 22 2.69 -2.52 2.83
CA CYS A 22 3.87 -1.95 3.46
C CYS A 22 5.08 -2.29 2.58
N GLY A 23 5.71 -1.26 2.04
CA GLY A 23 7.03 -1.32 1.43
C GLY A 23 8.10 -1.03 2.49
N ASN A 24 9.11 -1.89 2.60
CA ASN A 24 10.28 -1.65 3.44
C ASN A 24 11.53 -2.26 2.80
N ILE A 25 12.72 -1.79 3.21
CA ILE A 25 13.96 -2.51 2.93
C ILE A 25 14.14 -3.65 3.93
N GLN A 26 14.55 -4.80 3.43
CA GLN A 26 15.16 -5.86 4.22
C GLN A 26 16.65 -5.94 3.88
N GLU A 27 17.49 -5.89 4.91
CA GLU A 27 18.92 -6.14 4.77
C GLU A 27 19.16 -7.64 4.74
N THR A 28 19.89 -8.11 3.73
CA THR A 28 20.38 -9.47 3.61
C THR A 28 21.90 -9.46 3.77
N GLU A 29 22.52 -10.64 3.93
CA GLU A 29 23.96 -10.76 4.18
C GLU A 29 24.83 -10.00 3.15
N ASN A 30 24.37 -9.84 1.91
CA ASN A 30 25.12 -9.20 0.82
C ASN A 30 24.36 -8.12 0.04
N ASP A 31 23.09 -7.83 0.35
CA ASP A 31 22.26 -6.91 -0.46
C ASP A 31 21.09 -6.28 0.34
N LYS A 32 20.49 -5.22 -0.22
CA LYS A 32 19.25 -4.62 0.27
C LYS A 32 18.11 -4.96 -0.68
N VAL A 33 17.08 -5.62 -0.16
CA VAL A 33 15.91 -6.02 -0.94
C VAL A 33 14.71 -5.16 -0.54
N GLY A 34 14.08 -4.52 -1.52
CA GLY A 34 12.77 -3.88 -1.32
C GLY A 34 11.69 -4.95 -1.25
N VAL A 35 10.97 -5.01 -0.13
CA VAL A 35 9.87 -5.96 0.07
C VAL A 35 8.57 -5.18 0.20
N VAL A 36 7.55 -5.60 -0.56
CA VAL A 36 6.18 -5.09 -0.43
C VAL A 36 5.30 -6.22 0.09
N SER A 37 4.70 -6.01 1.25
CA SER A 37 3.84 -6.98 1.91
C SER A 37 2.42 -6.44 2.07
N VAL A 38 1.40 -7.29 1.94
CA VAL A 38 0.04 -6.96 2.39
C VAL A 38 0.00 -7.10 3.90
N VAL A 39 -0.32 -6.02 4.61
CA VAL A 39 -0.29 -5.97 6.08
C VAL A 39 -1.68 -5.85 6.70
N TYR A 40 -2.69 -5.48 5.91
CA TYR A 40 -4.07 -5.44 6.35
C TYR A 40 -5.04 -5.54 5.18
N ALA A 41 -6.19 -6.16 5.39
CA ALA A 41 -7.25 -6.30 4.40
C ALA A 41 -8.61 -6.14 5.09
N THR A 42 -9.47 -5.28 4.58
CA THR A 42 -10.80 -5.06 5.14
C THR A 42 -11.78 -4.54 4.08
N ASN A 43 -13.07 -4.80 4.25
CA ASN A 43 -14.12 -4.16 3.44
C ASN A 43 -14.65 -2.86 4.08
N ASP A 44 -14.15 -2.52 5.26
CA ASP A 44 -14.54 -1.32 6.01
C ASP A 44 -13.48 -0.23 5.83
N LYS A 45 -13.91 0.90 5.26
CA LYS A 45 -13.04 2.05 4.99
C LYS A 45 -12.51 2.68 6.29
N ASP A 46 -13.34 2.81 7.32
CA ASP A 46 -12.98 3.50 8.55
C ASP A 46 -11.95 2.66 9.33
N LEU A 47 -12.10 1.33 9.33
CA LEU A 47 -11.08 0.42 9.86
C LEU A 47 -9.76 0.48 9.07
N ALA A 48 -9.83 0.62 7.74
CA ALA A 48 -8.63 0.78 6.92
C ALA A 48 -7.90 2.09 7.25
N GLU A 49 -8.63 3.20 7.40
CA GLU A 49 -8.06 4.50 7.75
C GLU A 49 -7.44 4.50 9.16
N GLN A 50 -8.15 3.93 10.14
CA GLN A 50 -7.62 3.76 11.49
C GLN A 50 -6.32 2.93 11.47
N LYS A 51 -6.34 1.77 10.81
CA LYS A 51 -5.17 0.89 10.74
C LYS A 51 -3.99 1.56 10.05
N MET A 52 -4.24 2.35 9.00
CA MET A 52 -3.21 3.09 8.29
C MET A 52 -2.50 4.09 9.21
N ASN A 53 -3.27 4.85 9.99
CA ASN A 53 -2.72 5.82 10.95
C ASN A 53 -1.89 5.13 12.04
N GLU A 54 -2.36 3.98 12.56
CA GLU A 54 -1.62 3.18 13.52
C GLU A 54 -0.28 2.68 12.94
N LEU A 55 -0.30 2.13 11.72
CA LEU A 55 0.90 1.59 11.06
C LEU A 55 1.96 2.65 10.80
N ILE A 56 1.56 3.82 10.28
CA ILE A 56 2.45 4.96 10.03
C ILE A 56 3.05 5.48 11.35
N ALA A 57 2.25 5.52 12.43
CA ALA A 57 2.74 5.95 13.74
C ALA A 57 3.78 4.98 14.34
N VAL A 58 3.61 3.68 14.13
CA VAL A 58 4.53 2.66 14.65
C VAL A 58 5.83 2.58 13.84
N ASN A 59 5.76 2.65 12.50
CA ASN A 59 6.95 2.57 11.64
C ASN A 59 6.95 3.69 10.59
N PRO A 60 7.27 4.94 10.95
CA PRO A 60 7.19 6.08 10.03
C PRO A 60 8.16 6.00 8.85
N ASN A 61 9.19 5.16 8.93
CA ASN A 61 10.17 4.95 7.86
C ASN A 61 9.69 3.94 6.80
N ASN A 62 8.63 3.18 7.08
CA ASN A 62 8.06 2.26 6.10
C ASN A 62 7.14 3.02 5.15
N TYR A 63 7.10 2.57 3.90
CA TYR A 63 6.24 3.13 2.89
C TYR A 63 4.88 2.42 2.87
N TYR A 64 3.84 3.06 3.39
CA TYR A 64 2.50 2.48 3.41
C TYR A 64 1.63 2.96 2.24
N MET A 65 0.83 2.06 1.68
CA MET A 65 -0.12 2.35 0.60
C MET A 65 -1.45 1.63 0.86
N VAL A 66 -2.55 2.18 0.35
CA VAL A 66 -3.88 1.55 0.40
C VAL A 66 -4.38 1.36 -1.02
N TYR A 67 -4.87 0.17 -1.35
CA TYR A 67 -5.52 -0.13 -2.62
C TYR A 67 -6.99 -0.43 -2.42
N SER A 68 -7.81 0.17 -3.27
CA SER A 68 -9.21 -0.18 -3.44
C SER A 68 -9.32 -1.25 -4.51
N VAL A 69 -9.72 -2.46 -4.12
CA VAL A 69 -9.67 -3.65 -4.97
C VAL A 69 -11.08 -4.25 -5.17
N PRO A 70 -11.50 -4.50 -6.42
CA PRO A 70 -12.76 -5.19 -6.68
C PRO A 70 -12.65 -6.68 -6.34
N ILE A 71 -13.76 -7.26 -5.89
CA ILE A 71 -13.83 -8.70 -5.57
C ILE A 71 -14.30 -9.46 -6.82
N ASN A 72 -13.74 -10.64 -7.06
CA ASN A 72 -14.07 -11.52 -8.20
C ASN A 72 -13.82 -10.89 -9.58
N VAL A 73 -12.82 -10.01 -9.68
CA VAL A 73 -12.38 -9.41 -10.96
C VAL A 73 -10.96 -9.86 -11.24
N ASP A 74 -10.69 -10.26 -12.48
CA ASP A 74 -9.32 -10.50 -12.93
C ASP A 74 -8.59 -9.15 -13.00
N LEU A 75 -7.74 -8.90 -12.01
CA LEU A 75 -7.00 -7.65 -11.91
C LEU A 75 -5.97 -7.50 -13.04
N THR A 76 -5.63 -8.58 -13.76
CA THR A 76 -4.69 -8.53 -14.88
C THR A 76 -5.25 -7.85 -16.13
N GLU A 77 -6.58 -7.73 -16.21
CA GLU A 77 -7.28 -7.08 -17.32
C GLU A 77 -7.45 -5.57 -17.12
N LEU A 78 -7.06 -5.03 -15.95
CA LEU A 78 -7.18 -3.61 -15.66
C LEU A 78 -6.12 -2.81 -16.45
N SER A 79 -6.58 -1.79 -17.20
CA SER A 79 -5.72 -0.90 -18.00
C SER A 79 -4.69 -0.13 -17.16
N HIS A 80 -4.99 0.05 -15.88
CA HIS A 80 -4.07 0.55 -14.87
C HIS A 80 -4.19 -0.33 -13.63
N TYR A 81 -3.08 -0.93 -13.22
CA TYR A 81 -2.95 -1.34 -11.83
C TYR A 81 -2.94 -0.06 -10.98
N PRO A 82 -3.54 -0.07 -9.78
CA PRO A 82 -3.01 0.77 -8.73
C PRO A 82 -1.61 0.19 -8.42
N SER A 83 -0.60 0.62 -9.17
CA SER A 83 0.80 0.27 -8.96
C SER A 83 1.56 1.55 -8.67
N ILE A 84 2.36 1.49 -7.61
CA ILE A 84 3.32 2.55 -7.27
C ILE A 84 4.66 2.11 -7.83
N ALA A 85 5.25 2.96 -8.67
CA ALA A 85 6.63 2.81 -9.08
C ALA A 85 7.51 3.11 -7.86
N ILE A 86 8.24 2.09 -7.39
CA ILE A 86 9.20 2.22 -6.30
C ILE A 86 10.59 2.25 -6.94
N SER A 87 11.28 3.38 -6.83
CA SER A 87 12.67 3.52 -7.27
C SER A 87 13.64 3.09 -6.16
N LYS A 88 14.92 2.87 -6.49
CA LYS A 88 15.96 2.60 -5.48
C LYS A 88 16.06 3.71 -4.43
N ASN A 89 15.76 4.96 -4.79
CA ASN A 89 15.84 6.11 -3.90
C ASN A 89 14.68 6.15 -2.91
N ASP A 90 13.51 5.60 -3.27
CA ASP A 90 12.33 5.53 -2.38
C ASP A 90 12.53 4.50 -1.24
N LEU A 91 13.53 3.64 -1.39
CA LEU A 91 13.89 2.61 -0.42
C LEU A 91 15.08 3.04 0.45
N GLN A 92 15.85 4.07 0.07
CA GLN A 92 17.12 4.44 0.71
C GLN A 92 16.99 5.08 2.09
#